data_AF-A0AAW2UXF6-F1
#
_entry.id   AF-A0AAW2UXF6-F1
#
_cell.length_a   1.000
_cell.length_b   1.000
_cell.length_c   1.000
_cell.angle_alpha   90.00
_cell.angle_beta   90.00
_cell.angle_gamma   90.00
#
_symmetry.space_group_name_H-M   'P 1'
#
loop_
_entity.id
_entity.type
_entity.pdbx_description
1 polymer ?
#
loop_
_entity_poly.entity_id
_entity_poly.type
_entity_poly.pdbx_seq_one_letter_code
_entity_poly.pdbx_strand_id
1 'polypeptide(L)'
;MTWHANHQTEEGSMCHPSDAEAWRHFDRTHPELAADPHNVRLSLCTDGVALHGQYGRTYSCWPVILTPYNLPPGICMSSKYMFLTMVIPGPSNPERLIDVYLEPLIEELQNLWHVGVLTRDSARDETFAVRAMLMWTVNDLPAYGMTSRWSSAGVMGWSSLNKEAFTKNRVERKVARPRLMGEQIRDHAVEVPLSLLDE
;
A
#
# COMPACT_ATOMS: atom_id res chain seq x y z
N MET A 1 -1.80 19.51 -2.55
CA MET A 1 -1.95 18.14 -2.00
C MET A 1 -1.75 18.16 -0.48
N THR A 2 -2.37 19.09 0.24
CA THR A 2 -2.16 19.33 1.69
C THR A 2 -3.48 19.27 2.47
N TRP A 3 -4.56 18.78 1.85
CA TRP A 3 -5.89 18.82 2.44
C TRP A 3 -5.97 18.00 3.73
N HIS A 4 -5.34 16.83 3.75
CA HIS A 4 -5.28 15.94 4.93
C HIS A 4 -4.71 16.62 6.20
N ALA A 5 -3.87 17.65 6.05
CA ALA A 5 -3.26 18.36 7.17
C ALA A 5 -4.09 19.59 7.61
N ASN A 6 -4.95 20.11 6.73
CA ASN A 6 -5.69 21.35 6.94
C ASN A 6 -7.17 21.13 7.30
N HIS A 7 -7.70 19.92 7.15
CA HIS A 7 -9.08 19.66 7.51
C HIS A 7 -9.27 19.59 9.03
N GLN A 8 -10.48 19.93 9.45
CA GLN A 8 -10.93 19.71 10.83
C GLN A 8 -11.89 18.54 10.83
N THR A 9 -11.79 17.72 11.86
CA THR A 9 -12.64 16.55 12.06
C THR A 9 -13.36 16.70 13.38
N GLU A 10 -14.66 16.42 13.40
CA GLU A 10 -15.45 16.39 14.63
C GLU A 10 -15.00 15.23 15.52
N GLU A 11 -14.97 15.46 16.83
CA GLU A 11 -14.57 14.46 17.81
C GLU A 11 -15.49 13.23 17.72
N GLY A 12 -14.90 12.04 17.52
CA GLY A 12 -15.64 10.79 17.35
C GLY A 12 -16.09 10.46 15.92
N SER A 13 -15.81 11.31 14.93
CA SER A 13 -16.09 11.04 13.52
C SER A 13 -14.81 10.71 12.74
N MET A 14 -14.90 9.77 11.80
CA MET A 14 -13.83 9.43 10.85
C MET A 14 -14.31 9.78 9.45
N CYS A 15 -13.94 10.97 8.95
CA CYS A 15 -14.37 11.46 7.65
C CYS A 15 -13.33 11.21 6.55
N HIS A 16 -12.08 10.95 6.95
CA HIS A 16 -10.97 10.70 6.05
C HIS A 16 -9.96 9.71 6.66
N PRO A 17 -9.22 8.94 5.85
CA PRO A 17 -8.21 8.01 6.38
C PRO A 17 -7.10 8.64 7.24
N SER A 18 -6.88 9.95 7.16
CA SER A 18 -5.96 10.67 8.07
C SER A 18 -6.49 10.82 9.51
N ASP A 19 -7.79 10.62 9.72
CA ASP A 19 -8.39 10.61 11.06
C ASP A 19 -8.08 9.29 11.80
N ALA A 20 -7.72 8.24 11.06
CA ALA A 20 -7.51 6.92 11.60
C ALA A 20 -6.23 6.81 12.44
N GLU A 21 -6.26 5.95 13.46
CA GLU A 21 -5.10 5.73 14.34
C GLU A 21 -3.87 5.20 13.60
N ALA A 22 -4.06 4.42 12.52
CA ALA A 22 -2.96 3.96 11.67
C ALA A 22 -2.17 5.14 11.06
N TRP A 23 -2.86 6.21 10.66
CA TRP A 23 -2.21 7.41 10.13
C TRP A 23 -1.44 8.15 11.23
N ARG A 24 -2.09 8.36 12.38
CA ARG A 24 -1.46 9.02 13.54
C ARG A 24 -0.24 8.27 14.02
N HIS A 25 -0.32 6.94 14.03
CA HIS A 25 0.78 6.07 14.39
C HIS A 25 1.95 6.18 13.41
N PHE A 26 1.67 6.20 12.11
CA PHE A 26 2.70 6.47 11.11
C PHE A 26 3.39 7.81 11.37
N ASP A 27 2.62 8.87 11.63
CA ASP A 27 3.16 10.21 11.85
C ASP A 27 4.04 10.29 13.10
N ARG A 28 3.69 9.57 14.17
CA ARG A 28 4.53 9.43 15.37
C ARG A 28 5.83 8.66 15.11
N THR A 29 5.80 7.71 14.18
CA THR A 29 6.96 6.86 13.87
C THR A 29 7.93 7.54 12.92
N HIS A 30 7.40 8.33 11.98
CA HIS A 30 8.17 9.03 10.95
C HIS A 30 7.91 10.54 11.01
N PRO A 31 8.28 11.21 12.11
CA PRO A 31 8.03 12.64 12.29
C PRO A 31 8.67 13.50 11.20
N GLU A 32 9.79 13.07 10.63
CA GLU A 32 10.46 13.75 9.52
C GLU A 32 9.64 13.72 8.23
N LEU A 33 8.88 12.64 7.98
CA LEU A 33 8.01 12.51 6.82
C LEU A 33 6.66 13.17 7.07
N ALA A 34 6.18 13.20 8.31
CA ALA A 34 4.94 13.86 8.69
C ALA A 34 5.08 15.39 8.81
N ALA A 35 6.29 15.89 9.08
CA ALA A 35 6.54 17.33 9.21
C ALA A 35 6.22 18.12 7.94
N ASP A 36 6.40 17.52 6.76
CA ASP A 36 6.02 18.15 5.49
C ASP A 36 4.67 17.59 4.99
N PRO A 37 3.58 18.38 5.05
CA PRO A 37 2.25 17.96 4.60
C PRO A 37 2.13 17.80 3.09
N HIS A 38 3.16 18.16 2.31
CA HIS A 38 3.18 17.91 0.87
C HIS A 38 3.62 16.48 0.54
N ASN A 39 4.20 15.75 1.49
CA ASN A 39 4.53 14.34 1.30
C ASN A 39 3.26 13.51 1.09
N VAL A 40 3.30 12.62 0.09
CA VAL A 40 2.13 11.92 -0.41
C VAL A 40 1.94 10.59 0.32
N ARG A 41 0.72 10.33 0.80
CA ARG A 41 0.30 9.03 1.32
C ARG A 41 -0.47 8.28 0.24
N LEU A 42 -0.03 7.06 -0.05
CA LEU A 42 -0.55 6.20 -1.10
C LEU A 42 -1.22 4.97 -0.50
N SER A 43 -2.33 4.51 -1.08
CA SER A 43 -2.71 3.09 -1.06
C SER A 43 -2.31 2.42 -2.35
N LEU A 44 -2.05 1.13 -2.23
CA LEU A 44 -2.00 0.19 -3.34
C LEU A 44 -3.27 -0.65 -3.33
N CYS A 45 -3.92 -0.82 -4.46
CA CYS A 45 -4.96 -1.84 -4.61
C CYS A 45 -4.70 -2.72 -5.82
N THR A 46 -4.98 -4.01 -5.66
CA THR A 46 -4.92 -4.97 -6.76
C THR A 46 -6.02 -6.00 -6.62
N ASP A 47 -6.63 -6.34 -7.75
CA ASP A 47 -7.72 -7.31 -7.85
C ASP A 47 -7.74 -7.94 -9.25
N GLY A 48 -8.37 -9.10 -9.39
CA GLY A 48 -8.60 -9.76 -10.68
C GLY A 48 -9.86 -9.24 -11.36
N VAL A 49 -9.70 -8.57 -12.51
CA VAL A 49 -10.80 -8.07 -13.34
C VAL A 49 -11.00 -8.97 -14.56
N ALA A 50 -12.22 -9.44 -14.79
CA ALA A 50 -12.59 -10.16 -16.01
C ALA A 50 -13.03 -9.19 -17.11
N LEU A 51 -12.25 -9.07 -18.18
CA LEU A 51 -12.52 -8.23 -19.34
C LEU A 51 -13.13 -9.07 -20.47
N HIS A 52 -14.46 -8.94 -20.65
CA HIS A 52 -15.35 -9.61 -21.63
C HIS A 52 -16.01 -10.93 -21.21
N GLY A 53 -17.34 -10.94 -21.28
CA GLY A 53 -18.19 -12.09 -20.99
C GLY A 53 -19.22 -12.46 -22.08
N GLN A 54 -19.09 -11.95 -23.32
CA GLN A 54 -20.11 -12.21 -24.37
C GLN A 54 -19.69 -13.18 -25.49
N TYR A 55 -18.40 -13.50 -25.69
CA TYR A 55 -17.94 -14.30 -26.85
C TYR A 55 -16.95 -15.43 -26.53
N GLY A 56 -17.01 -16.00 -25.33
CA GLY A 56 -16.37 -17.30 -25.03
C GLY A 56 -14.87 -17.29 -24.74
N ARG A 57 -14.23 -16.12 -24.59
CA ARG A 57 -12.88 -16.01 -24.04
C ARG A 57 -12.88 -15.06 -22.84
N THR A 58 -12.75 -15.62 -21.63
CA THR A 58 -12.55 -14.85 -20.41
C THR A 58 -11.09 -14.41 -20.36
N TYR A 59 -10.81 -13.18 -20.79
CA TYR A 59 -9.52 -12.57 -20.51
C TYR A 59 -9.62 -11.91 -19.14
N SER A 60 -8.84 -12.38 -18.17
CA SER A 60 -8.68 -11.68 -16.90
C SER A 60 -7.44 -10.78 -16.94
N CYS A 61 -7.41 -9.74 -16.14
CA CYS A 61 -6.20 -8.98 -15.87
C CYS A 61 -6.20 -8.53 -14.41
N TRP A 62 -5.01 -8.26 -13.90
CA TRP A 62 -4.81 -7.79 -12.54
C TRP A 62 -4.27 -6.37 -12.59
N PRO A 63 -5.14 -5.33 -12.55
CA PRO A 63 -4.68 -3.97 -12.37
C PRO A 63 -4.01 -3.79 -11.01
N VAL A 64 -2.96 -2.99 -11.01
CA VAL A 64 -2.30 -2.47 -9.81
C VAL A 64 -2.46 -0.96 -9.83
N ILE A 65 -3.22 -0.44 -8.87
CA ILE A 65 -3.63 0.95 -8.83
C ILE A 65 -3.05 1.59 -7.56
N LEU A 66 -2.46 2.78 -7.72
CA LEU A 66 -2.06 3.65 -6.61
C LEU A 66 -3.04 4.80 -6.46
N THR A 67 -3.46 5.09 -5.23
CA THR A 67 -4.36 6.20 -4.92
C THR A 67 -3.77 7.10 -3.85
N PRO A 68 -3.64 8.43 -4.08
CA PRO A 68 -3.16 9.36 -3.07
C PRO A 68 -4.29 9.80 -2.13
N TYR A 69 -4.07 9.66 -0.83
CA TYR A 69 -5.00 10.10 0.21
C TYR A 69 -4.79 11.54 0.67
N ASN A 70 -3.93 12.32 0.02
CA ASN A 70 -3.75 13.73 0.40
C ASN A 70 -4.92 14.63 0.00
N LEU A 71 -5.91 14.07 -0.71
CA LEU A 71 -7.02 14.76 -1.31
C LEU A 71 -8.29 14.67 -0.45
N PRO A 72 -9.23 15.62 -0.59
CA PRO A 72 -10.54 15.54 0.06
C PRO A 72 -11.28 14.22 -0.22
N PRO A 73 -12.08 13.71 0.73
CA PRO A 73 -12.77 12.42 0.62
C PRO A 73 -13.68 12.32 -0.61
N GLY A 74 -14.29 13.44 -1.01
CA GLY A 74 -15.16 13.48 -2.20
C GLY A 74 -14.44 13.30 -3.54
N ILE A 75 -13.10 13.42 -3.57
CA ILE A 75 -12.32 13.29 -4.80
C ILE A 75 -11.16 12.29 -4.70
N CYS A 76 -10.70 11.91 -3.52
CA CYS A 76 -9.55 11.01 -3.36
C CYS A 76 -9.76 9.64 -4.04
N MET A 77 -11.02 9.16 -4.08
CA MET A 77 -11.41 7.91 -4.75
C MET A 77 -11.98 8.11 -6.16
N SER A 78 -11.83 9.30 -6.74
CA SER A 78 -12.27 9.52 -8.13
C SER A 78 -11.28 8.87 -9.10
N SER A 79 -11.79 8.33 -10.21
CA SER A 79 -10.97 7.71 -11.26
C SER A 79 -9.87 8.62 -11.83
N LYS A 80 -10.02 9.95 -11.72
CA LYS A 80 -9.00 10.93 -12.14
C LYS A 80 -7.74 10.93 -11.27
N TYR A 81 -7.83 10.44 -10.04
CA TYR A 81 -6.74 10.41 -9.07
C TYR A 81 -6.29 8.98 -8.72
N MET A 82 -6.88 7.98 -9.38
CA MET A 82 -6.42 6.60 -9.35
C MET A 82 -5.41 6.38 -10.47
N PHE A 83 -4.16 6.08 -10.11
CA PHE A 83 -3.09 5.84 -11.07
C PHE A 83 -2.96 4.35 -11.34
N LEU A 84 -3.30 3.93 -12.56
CA LEU A 84 -3.01 2.58 -13.03
C LEU A 84 -1.51 2.46 -13.29
N THR A 85 -0.80 1.82 -12.36
CA THR A 85 0.67 1.67 -12.43
C THR A 85 1.08 0.46 -13.26
N MET A 86 0.31 -0.62 -13.18
CA MET A 86 0.61 -1.86 -13.90
C MET A 86 -0.68 -2.62 -14.22
N VAL A 87 -0.64 -3.37 -15.32
CA VAL A 87 -1.66 -4.37 -15.67
C VAL A 87 -0.93 -5.70 -15.86
N ILE A 88 -1.17 -6.65 -14.95
CA ILE A 88 -0.65 -8.00 -15.10
C ILE A 88 -1.65 -8.78 -15.99
N PRO A 89 -1.23 -9.28 -17.16
CA PRO A 89 -2.12 -9.98 -18.07
C PRO A 89 -2.50 -11.36 -17.51
N GLY A 90 -3.78 -11.75 -17.66
CA GLY A 90 -4.27 -13.10 -17.39
C GLY A 90 -4.07 -14.05 -18.59
N PRO A 91 -4.71 -15.24 -18.61
CA PRO A 91 -6.02 -15.54 -18.02
C PRO A 91 -5.98 -16.12 -16.59
N SER A 92 -4.82 -16.48 -16.07
CA SER A 92 -4.63 -17.02 -14.72
C SER A 92 -4.29 -15.90 -13.73
N ASN A 93 -4.62 -16.12 -12.45
CA ASN A 93 -4.13 -15.27 -11.37
C ASN A 93 -2.59 -15.33 -11.30
N PRO A 94 -1.93 -14.24 -10.90
CA PRO A 94 -0.47 -14.20 -10.81
C PRO A 94 0.09 -15.11 -9.69
N GLU A 95 -0.75 -15.56 -8.76
CA GLU A 95 -0.38 -16.44 -7.65
C GLU A 95 0.94 -16.02 -6.97
N ARG A 96 1.95 -16.90 -7.00
CA ARG A 96 3.27 -16.71 -6.39
C ARG A 96 4.20 -15.81 -7.21
N LEU A 97 3.81 -15.44 -8.43
CA LEU A 97 4.61 -14.59 -9.32
C LEU A 97 4.28 -13.11 -9.16
N ILE A 98 3.27 -12.75 -8.37
CA ILE A 98 2.88 -11.35 -8.15
C ILE A 98 4.06 -10.49 -7.69
N ASP A 99 4.96 -11.03 -6.87
CA ASP A 99 6.14 -10.31 -6.37
C ASP A 99 7.11 -9.91 -7.49
N VAL A 100 7.24 -10.74 -8.53
CA VAL A 100 8.11 -10.45 -9.69
C VAL A 100 7.55 -9.29 -10.50
N TYR A 101 6.22 -9.22 -10.61
CA TYR A 101 5.56 -8.09 -11.26
C TYR A 101 5.65 -6.82 -10.41
N LEU A 102 5.56 -6.92 -9.09
CA LEU A 102 5.61 -5.76 -8.20
C LEU A 102 7.03 -5.23 -7.95
N GLU A 103 8.08 -6.01 -8.22
CA GLU A 103 9.49 -5.61 -8.02
C GLU A 103 9.82 -4.20 -8.54
N PRO A 104 9.56 -3.83 -9.82
CA PRO A 104 9.85 -2.47 -10.30
C PRO A 104 9.07 -1.38 -9.56
N LEU A 105 7.81 -1.66 -9.21
CA LEU A 105 6.99 -0.70 -8.45
C LEU A 105 7.54 -0.50 -7.03
N ILE A 106 8.02 -1.57 -6.40
CA ILE A 106 8.64 -1.52 -5.06
C ILE A 106 9.92 -0.68 -5.11
N GLU A 107 10.77 -0.85 -6.13
CA GLU A 107 11.98 -0.04 -6.31
C GLU A 107 11.66 1.45 -6.46
N GLU A 108 10.63 1.80 -7.25
CA GLU A 108 10.19 3.19 -7.39
C GLU A 108 9.65 3.76 -6.08
N LEU A 109 8.85 2.98 -5.34
CA LEU A 109 8.33 3.39 -4.03
C LEU A 109 9.45 3.60 -2.99
N GLN A 110 10.47 2.74 -3.00
CA GLN A 110 11.66 2.92 -2.15
C GLN A 110 12.42 4.20 -2.50
N ASN A 111 12.57 4.50 -3.79
CA ASN A 111 13.21 5.74 -4.23
C ASN A 111 12.40 6.97 -3.80
N LEU A 112 11.08 6.93 -3.95
CA LEU A 112 10.17 7.99 -3.49
C LEU A 112 10.20 8.19 -1.97
N TRP A 113 10.40 7.12 -1.20
CA TRP A 113 10.53 7.19 0.25
C TRP A 113 11.87 7.81 0.69
N HIS A 114 13.00 7.33 0.15
CA HIS A 114 14.33 7.72 0.63
C HIS A 114 14.84 9.02 0.02
N VAL A 115 14.65 9.19 -1.30
CA VAL A 115 15.17 10.34 -2.06
C VAL A 115 14.07 11.37 -2.26
N GLY A 116 12.90 10.93 -2.72
CA GLY A 116 11.82 11.81 -3.16
C GLY A 116 12.08 12.42 -4.54
N VAL A 117 11.17 13.29 -4.98
CA VAL A 117 11.21 13.95 -6.28
C VAL A 117 11.06 15.46 -6.11
N LEU A 118 11.97 16.22 -6.74
CA LEU A 118 11.87 17.68 -6.76
C LEU A 118 10.61 18.10 -7.54
N THR A 119 9.71 18.75 -6.84
CA THR A 119 8.44 19.24 -7.37
C THR A 119 8.31 20.73 -7.09
N ARG A 120 7.75 21.48 -8.04
CA ARG A 120 7.46 22.91 -7.89
C ARG A 120 6.00 23.07 -7.50
N ASP A 121 5.73 23.72 -6.37
CA ASP A 121 4.39 24.20 -6.05
C ASP A 121 4.16 25.52 -6.80
N SER A 122 3.25 25.50 -7.78
CA SER A 122 2.89 26.69 -8.56
C SER A 122 2.17 27.76 -7.74
N ALA A 123 1.53 27.41 -6.63
CA ALA A 123 0.82 28.38 -5.79
C ALA A 123 1.78 29.22 -4.94
N ARG A 124 2.88 28.60 -4.49
CA ARG A 124 3.90 29.25 -3.63
C ARG A 124 5.17 29.63 -4.39
N ASP A 125 5.30 29.19 -5.63
CA ASP A 125 6.48 29.33 -6.48
C ASP A 125 7.76 28.70 -5.88
N GLU A 126 7.59 27.73 -4.99
CA GLU A 126 8.65 27.07 -4.24
C GLU A 126 8.95 25.69 -4.83
N THR A 127 10.22 25.29 -4.81
CA THR A 127 10.66 23.94 -5.19
C THR A 127 11.08 23.18 -3.96
N PHE A 128 10.54 21.99 -3.78
CA PHE A 128 10.81 21.14 -2.62
C PHE A 128 10.81 19.66 -3.04
N ALA A 129 11.42 18.81 -2.22
CA ALA A 129 11.44 17.38 -2.48
C ALA A 129 10.18 16.73 -1.89
N VAL A 130 9.29 16.25 -2.76
CA VAL A 130 8.12 15.46 -2.37
C VAL A 130 8.56 14.03 -2.15
N ARG A 131 8.23 13.45 -0.99
CA ARG A 131 8.34 12.02 -0.74
C ARG A 131 6.98 11.36 -0.80
N ALA A 132 6.95 10.06 -1.10
CA ALA A 132 5.73 9.29 -1.10
C ALA A 132 5.85 8.04 -0.22
N MET A 133 4.75 7.71 0.46
CA MET A 133 4.70 6.67 1.49
C MET A 133 3.50 5.76 1.23
N LEU A 134 3.76 4.46 1.10
CA LEU A 134 2.71 3.46 0.99
C LEU A 134 2.16 3.16 2.39
N MET A 135 0.91 3.52 2.64
CA MET A 135 0.28 3.36 3.95
C MET A 135 -0.35 1.98 4.15
N TRP A 136 -1.07 1.48 3.14
CA TRP A 136 -1.75 0.20 3.20
C TRP A 136 -2.08 -0.35 1.81
N THR A 137 -2.39 -1.64 1.77
CA THR A 137 -2.89 -2.33 0.59
C THR A 137 -4.40 -2.59 0.74
N VAL A 138 -5.20 -2.22 -0.25
CA VAL A 138 -6.64 -2.48 -0.30
C VAL A 138 -6.89 -3.62 -1.27
N ASN A 139 -7.05 -4.82 -0.74
CA ASN A 139 -7.18 -6.06 -1.50
C ASN A 139 -8.37 -6.86 -0.97
N ASP A 140 -9.04 -7.64 -1.83
CA ASP A 140 -9.97 -8.67 -1.38
C ASP A 140 -9.20 -9.86 -0.77
N LEU A 141 -9.88 -10.82 -0.13
CA LEU A 141 -9.20 -11.92 0.57
C LEU A 141 -8.29 -12.76 -0.37
N PRO A 142 -8.71 -13.14 -1.59
CA PRO A 142 -7.85 -13.76 -2.59
C PRO A 142 -6.61 -12.93 -2.95
N ALA A 143 -6.77 -11.66 -3.30
CA ALA A 143 -5.66 -10.77 -3.67
C ALA A 143 -4.74 -10.51 -2.48
N TYR A 144 -5.29 -10.41 -1.27
CA TYR A 144 -4.53 -10.32 -0.03
C TYR A 144 -3.69 -11.58 0.18
N GLY A 145 -4.25 -12.77 -0.03
CA GLY A 145 -3.51 -14.03 0.06
C GLY A 145 -2.30 -14.07 -0.88
N MET A 146 -2.45 -13.59 -2.10
CA MET A 146 -1.34 -13.53 -3.07
C MET A 146 -0.29 -12.48 -2.70
N THR A 147 -0.72 -11.26 -2.37
CA THR A 147 0.19 -10.13 -2.03
C THR A 147 0.91 -10.33 -0.69
N SER A 148 0.29 -10.99 0.28
CA SER A 148 0.90 -11.34 1.58
C SER A 148 1.59 -12.72 1.58
N ARG A 149 1.53 -13.46 0.46
CA ARG A 149 1.96 -14.87 0.34
C ARG A 149 1.24 -15.85 1.28
N TRP A 150 0.04 -15.53 1.75
CA TRP A 150 -0.83 -16.44 2.50
C TRP A 150 -1.57 -17.40 1.56
N SER A 151 -1.55 -18.71 1.86
CA SER A 151 -2.37 -19.67 1.11
C SER A 151 -3.85 -19.53 1.51
N SER A 152 -4.65 -18.89 0.67
CA SER A 152 -6.12 -18.86 0.80
C SER A 152 -6.79 -20.13 0.26
N ALA A 153 -6.03 -21.03 -0.37
CA ALA A 153 -6.49 -22.34 -0.85
C ALA A 153 -6.08 -23.46 0.11
N GLY A 154 -6.89 -23.70 1.15
CA GLY A 154 -6.75 -24.82 2.08
C GLY A 154 -7.93 -24.91 3.05
N VAL A 155 -8.39 -26.13 3.33
CA VAL A 155 -9.55 -26.45 4.19
C VAL A 155 -9.24 -26.09 5.65
N MET A 156 -9.32 -24.80 6.01
CA MET A 156 -9.62 -24.29 7.35
C MET A 156 -9.74 -22.76 7.28
N GLY A 157 -10.84 -22.26 6.70
CA GLY A 157 -11.14 -20.83 6.65
C GLY A 157 -11.66 -20.33 7.99
N TRP A 158 -10.78 -20.02 8.93
CA TRP A 158 -11.06 -19.09 10.02
C TRP A 158 -9.78 -18.33 10.38
N SER A 159 -9.79 -17.02 10.13
CA SER A 159 -8.68 -16.12 10.44
C SER A 159 -8.59 -15.91 11.94
N SER A 160 -7.69 -16.62 12.62
CA SER A 160 -7.06 -16.05 13.81
C SER A 160 -6.11 -14.95 13.33
N LEU A 161 -6.43 -13.71 13.70
CA LEU A 161 -5.59 -12.53 13.54
C LEU A 161 -4.13 -12.86 13.87
N ASN A 162 -3.26 -12.87 12.87
CA ASN A 162 -1.83 -13.02 13.07
C ASN A 162 -1.13 -11.79 12.49
N LYS A 163 -0.45 -11.05 13.36
CA LYS A 163 0.08 -9.68 13.22
C LYS A 163 1.29 -9.54 12.27
N GLU A 164 1.57 -10.54 11.45
CA GLU A 164 2.89 -10.73 10.86
C GLU A 164 2.81 -10.99 9.35
N ALA A 165 2.12 -10.11 8.62
CA ALA A 165 1.93 -10.24 7.17
C ALA A 165 3.21 -10.07 6.32
N PHE A 166 4.36 -9.72 6.93
CA PHE A 166 5.62 -9.50 6.22
C PHE A 166 6.86 -10.20 6.81
N THR A 167 6.73 -11.12 7.78
CA THR A 167 7.88 -11.90 8.27
C THR A 167 8.08 -13.18 7.47
N LYS A 168 9.21 -13.17 6.76
CA LYS A 168 9.78 -14.22 5.91
C LYS A 168 9.99 -15.54 6.66
N ASN A 169 9.06 -16.49 6.59
CA ASN A 169 9.32 -17.87 7.00
C ASN A 169 9.93 -18.68 5.84
N ARG A 170 11.23 -18.93 5.98
CA ARG A 170 12.14 -19.59 5.05
C ARG A 170 11.99 -21.12 5.10
N VAL A 171 11.65 -21.75 3.97
CA VAL A 171 12.01 -23.16 3.74
C VAL A 171 13.47 -23.20 3.28
N GLU A 172 14.33 -23.87 4.04
CA GLU A 172 15.75 -24.02 3.75
C GLU A 172 15.99 -24.94 2.53
N ARG A 173 16.90 -24.53 1.61
CA ARG A 173 18.14 -25.27 1.30
C ARG A 173 19.09 -24.50 0.36
N LYS A 174 20.33 -24.32 0.87
CA LYS A 174 21.68 -24.19 0.28
C LYS A 174 21.85 -23.62 -1.16
N VAL A 175 22.33 -22.38 -1.27
CA VAL A 175 23.74 -21.92 -1.55
C VAL A 175 23.75 -20.38 -1.55
N ALA A 176 24.84 -19.77 -1.10
CA ALA A 176 24.92 -18.38 -0.63
C ALA A 176 24.97 -17.30 -1.72
N ARG A 177 24.16 -16.24 -1.55
CA ARG A 177 24.31 -14.86 -2.07
C ARG A 177 23.83 -13.87 -0.99
N PRO A 178 24.31 -12.61 -0.98
CA PRO A 178 24.35 -11.79 0.24
C PRO A 178 22.96 -11.62 0.85
N ARG A 179 22.93 -11.93 2.14
CA ARG A 179 21.75 -12.05 2.98
C ARG A 179 21.32 -10.64 3.37
N LEU A 180 20.16 -10.18 2.91
CA LEU A 180 19.41 -9.16 3.65
C LEU A 180 18.69 -9.91 4.79
N MET A 181 19.17 -9.69 6.01
CA MET A 181 18.60 -10.21 7.25
C MET A 181 17.28 -9.50 7.52
N GLY A 182 16.26 -10.27 7.95
CA GLY A 182 14.93 -9.75 8.28
C GLY A 182 14.88 -8.74 9.43
N GLU A 183 15.99 -8.52 10.12
CA GLU A 183 16.14 -7.45 11.12
C GLU A 183 16.05 -6.05 10.50
N GLN A 184 16.39 -5.85 9.22
CA GLN A 184 16.32 -4.53 8.57
C GLN A 184 14.91 -4.14 8.09
N ILE A 185 13.94 -5.06 8.11
CA ILE A 185 12.54 -4.79 7.75
C ILE A 185 11.68 -4.65 9.00
N ARG A 186 12.08 -5.30 10.12
CA ARG A 186 11.35 -5.25 11.38
C ARG A 186 11.39 -3.89 12.07
N ASP A 187 12.45 -3.11 11.87
CA ASP A 187 12.59 -1.77 12.48
C ASP A 187 11.78 -0.66 11.76
N HIS A 188 11.09 -0.98 10.65
CA HIS A 188 10.32 -0.02 9.85
C HIS A 188 8.85 -0.42 9.58
N ALA A 189 8.38 -1.53 10.15
CA ALA A 189 6.97 -1.87 10.18
C ALA A 189 6.45 -1.61 11.59
N VAL A 190 5.56 -0.63 11.72
CA VAL A 190 5.07 -0.20 13.02
C VAL A 190 4.00 -1.17 13.53
N GLU A 191 4.28 -1.84 14.65
CA GLU A 191 3.30 -2.65 15.37
C GLU A 191 2.37 -1.72 16.19
N VAL A 192 1.09 -1.69 15.85
CA VAL A 192 0.04 -1.20 16.75
C VAL A 192 -0.30 -2.32 17.74
N PRO A 193 -0.11 -2.14 19.06
CA PRO A 193 -0.55 -3.12 20.06
C PRO A 193 -2.07 -3.26 20.02
N LEU A 194 -2.55 -4.51 20.00
CA LEU A 194 -3.99 -4.87 20.01
C LEU A 194 -4.76 -4.31 21.21
N SER A 195 -4.08 -3.81 22.24
CA SER A 195 -4.71 -3.20 23.43
C SER A 195 -5.32 -1.82 23.18
N LEU A 196 -5.19 -1.26 21.97
CA LEU A 196 -5.78 0.04 21.56
C LEU A 196 -6.98 -0.12 20.60
N LEU A 197 -7.43 -1.35 20.35
CA LEU A 197 -8.55 -1.66 19.44
C LEU A 197 -9.82 -2.12 20.16
N ASP A 198 -9.81 -2.14 21.49
CA ASP A 198 -11.00 -2.36 22.31
C ASP A 198 -11.27 -1.10 23.15
N GLU A 199 -12.02 -0.15 22.59
CA GLU A 199 -12.99 0.74 23.26
C GLU A 199 -13.91 1.42 22.25
#